data_AF-A0A1B7N7N9-F1
#
_entry.id   AF-A0A1B7N7N9-F1
#
_cell.length_a   1.000
_cell.length_b   1.000
_cell.length_c   1.000
_cell.angle_alpha   90.00
_cell.angle_beta   90.00
_cell.angle_gamma   90.00
#
_symmetry.space_group_name_H-M   'P 1'
#
loop_
_entity.id
_entity.type
_entity.pdbx_description
1 polymer ?
#
loop_
_entity_poly.entity_id
_entity_poly.type
_entity_poly.pdbx_seq_one_letter_code
_entity_poly.pdbx_strand_id
1 'polypeptide(L)'
;MDPLPVASAKQLNVFLCTINSLCTPLAVEVKEAQLSLKRDGDELLHIESTINNLQAEIEAIHKRISLQQEARRGVQARIFTNKARISPVRFLPTEILQHIFKACLPNDQYIIPHTQSAPLLLCQICQRWRDVAEATPELW
;
A
#
# COMPACT_ATOMS: atom_id res chain seq x y z
N MET A 1 -80.82 36.35 -14.28
CA MET A 1 -79.46 36.10 -14.79
C MET A 1 -79.00 37.39 -15.41
N ASP A 2 -78.24 38.20 -14.66
CA ASP A 2 -77.49 39.41 -15.07
C ASP A 2 -76.89 40.06 -13.79
N PRO A 3 -75.79 40.84 -13.85
CA PRO A 3 -74.42 40.33 -13.93
C PRO A 3 -73.60 40.70 -12.66
N LEU A 4 -72.49 39.98 -12.44
CA LEU A 4 -71.55 40.22 -11.34
C LEU A 4 -70.82 41.58 -11.48
N PRO A 5 -70.54 42.29 -10.37
CA PRO A 5 -69.97 43.63 -10.41
C PRO A 5 -68.49 43.59 -10.78
N VAL A 6 -68.13 44.38 -11.79
CA VAL A 6 -66.74 44.59 -12.21
C VAL A 6 -66.06 45.51 -11.19
N ALA A 7 -65.10 44.95 -10.44
CA ALA A 7 -64.27 45.70 -9.51
C ALA A 7 -63.39 46.72 -10.27
N SER A 8 -63.36 47.96 -9.77
CA SER A 8 -62.64 49.09 -10.38
C SER A 8 -61.12 48.88 -10.37
N ALA A 9 -60.44 49.24 -11.47
CA ALA A 9 -58.98 49.17 -11.63
C ALA A 9 -58.18 49.89 -10.51
N LYS A 10 -58.80 50.84 -9.81
CA LYS A 10 -58.20 51.50 -8.64
C LYS A 10 -58.05 50.56 -7.43
N GLN A 11 -58.94 49.58 -7.25
CA GLN A 11 -58.84 48.61 -6.15
C GLN A 11 -57.73 47.59 -6.39
N LEU A 12 -57.52 47.14 -7.64
CA LEU A 12 -56.43 46.23 -7.99
C LEU A 12 -55.05 46.88 -7.81
N ASN A 13 -54.92 48.18 -8.14
CA ASN A 13 -53.66 48.89 -7.96
C ASN A 13 -53.31 49.15 -6.49
N VAL A 14 -54.31 49.40 -5.62
CA VAL A 14 -54.09 49.52 -4.17
C VAL A 14 -53.74 48.15 -3.56
N PHE A 15 -54.31 47.06 -4.05
CA PHE A 15 -53.97 45.70 -3.60
C PHE A 15 -52.56 45.30 -4.04
N LEU A 16 -52.17 45.55 -5.29
CA LEU A 16 -50.81 45.28 -5.79
C LEU A 16 -49.77 46.18 -5.12
N CYS A 17 -50.09 47.45 -4.83
CA CYS A 17 -49.21 48.36 -4.10
C CYS A 17 -49.08 47.98 -2.62
N THR A 18 -50.16 47.46 -2.00
CA THR A 18 -50.12 46.93 -0.61
C THR A 18 -49.34 45.62 -0.53
N ILE A 19 -49.46 44.74 -1.53
CA ILE A 19 -48.66 43.50 -1.65
C ILE A 19 -47.17 43.85 -1.89
N ASN A 20 -46.87 44.88 -2.69
CA ASN A 20 -45.48 45.34 -2.91
C ASN A 20 -44.92 46.19 -1.76
N SER A 21 -45.77 46.80 -0.92
CA SER A 21 -45.39 47.60 0.26
C SER A 21 -45.24 46.76 1.53
N LEU A 22 -45.85 45.57 1.58
CA LEU A 22 -45.55 44.55 2.58
C LEU A 22 -44.33 43.78 2.11
N CYS A 23 -43.15 44.35 2.37
CA CYS A 23 -41.91 43.59 2.39
C CYS A 23 -42.14 42.35 3.27
N THR A 24 -42.28 41.17 2.66
CA THR A 24 -42.38 39.93 3.41
C THR A 24 -40.98 39.56 3.88
N PRO A 25 -40.73 39.43 5.19
CA PRO A 25 -39.44 38.98 5.75
C PRO A 25 -38.93 37.71 5.05
N LEU A 26 -39.86 36.86 4.62
CA LEU A 26 -39.66 35.61 3.91
C LEU A 26 -38.88 35.73 2.59
N ALA A 27 -39.02 36.82 1.82
CA ALA A 27 -38.34 36.95 0.52
C ALA A 27 -36.84 37.27 0.66
N VAL A 28 -36.47 38.04 1.69
CA VAL A 28 -35.08 38.37 2.01
C VAL A 28 -34.37 37.14 2.60
N GLU A 29 -35.01 36.47 3.55
CA GLU A 29 -34.51 35.24 4.17
C GLU A 29 -34.32 34.11 3.15
N VAL A 30 -35.25 33.95 2.19
CA VAL A 30 -35.11 32.96 1.10
C VAL A 30 -33.92 33.29 0.19
N LYS A 31 -33.69 34.57 -0.13
CA LYS A 31 -32.57 34.97 -0.98
C LYS A 31 -31.23 34.78 -0.28
N GLU A 32 -31.17 35.05 1.03
CA GLU A 32 -30.00 34.78 1.86
C GLU A 32 -29.71 33.27 1.96
N ALA A 33 -30.74 32.46 2.18
CA ALA A 33 -30.61 31.00 2.18
C ALA A 33 -30.10 30.46 0.83
N GLN A 34 -30.62 30.99 -0.29
CA GLN A 34 -30.14 30.64 -1.63
C GLN A 34 -28.68 31.03 -1.87
N LEU A 35 -28.25 32.19 -1.37
CA LEU A 35 -26.87 32.63 -1.47
C LEU A 35 -25.93 31.78 -0.62
N SER A 36 -26.36 31.37 0.58
CA SER A 36 -25.60 30.45 1.43
C SER A 36 -25.44 29.09 0.75
N LEU A 37 -26.54 28.50 0.27
CA LEU A 37 -26.51 27.22 -0.44
C LEU A 37 -25.62 27.24 -1.69
N LYS A 38 -25.58 28.38 -2.39
CA LYS A 38 -24.70 28.55 -3.55
C LYS A 38 -23.23 28.57 -3.14
N ARG A 39 -22.89 29.31 -2.08
CA ARG A 39 -21.52 29.36 -1.54
C ARG A 39 -21.07 27.97 -1.07
N ASP A 40 -21.93 27.26 -0.35
CA ASP A 40 -21.65 25.92 0.15
C ASP A 40 -21.46 24.93 -1.01
N GLY A 41 -22.22 25.08 -2.10
CA GLY A 41 -22.04 24.32 -3.33
C GLY A 41 -20.69 24.59 -4.01
N ASP A 42 -20.29 25.86 -4.12
CA ASP A 42 -18.98 26.24 -4.68
C ASP A 42 -17.82 25.70 -3.81
N GLU A 43 -17.97 25.71 -2.48
CA GLU A 43 -17.01 25.13 -1.54
C GLU A 43 -16.90 23.60 -1.69
N LEU A 44 -18.04 22.90 -1.81
CA LEU A 44 -18.04 21.46 -2.06
C LEU A 44 -17.31 21.10 -3.35
N LEU A 45 -17.52 21.85 -4.44
CA LEU A 45 -16.81 21.65 -5.71
C LEU A 45 -15.29 21.84 -5.55
N HIS A 46 -14.87 22.83 -4.75
CA HIS A 46 -13.46 23.07 -4.48
C HIS A 46 -12.83 21.94 -3.67
N ILE A 47 -13.53 21.44 -2.65
CA ILE A 47 -13.10 20.30 -1.83
C ILE A 47 -12.98 19.05 -2.71
N GLU A 48 -13.97 18.77 -3.56
CA GLU A 48 -13.96 17.60 -4.44
C GLU A 48 -12.78 17.64 -5.41
N SER A 49 -12.51 18.81 -6.02
CA SER A 49 -11.33 19.01 -6.86
C SER A 49 -10.02 18.75 -6.10
N THR A 50 -9.93 19.22 -4.85
CA THR A 50 -8.76 19.02 -3.99
C THR A 50 -8.54 17.54 -3.69
N ILE A 51 -9.60 16.80 -3.34
CA ILE A 51 -9.54 15.35 -3.11
C ILE A 51 -9.05 14.62 -4.37
N ASN A 52 -9.60 14.97 -5.54
CA ASN A 52 -9.19 14.35 -6.79
C ASN A 52 -7.71 14.58 -7.12
N ASN A 53 -7.19 15.78 -6.86
CA ASN A 53 -5.78 16.08 -7.05
C ASN A 53 -4.89 15.27 -6.10
N LEU A 54 -5.25 15.21 -4.80
CA LEU A 54 -4.52 14.42 -3.82
C LEU A 54 -4.53 12.93 -4.17
N GLN A 55 -5.67 12.42 -4.65
CA GLN A 55 -5.81 11.03 -5.07
C GLN A 55 -4.87 10.72 -6.26
N ALA A 56 -4.76 11.62 -7.23
CA ALA A 56 -3.82 11.46 -8.34
C ALA A 56 -2.35 11.49 -7.88
N GLU A 57 -2.01 12.33 -6.90
CA GLU A 57 -0.67 12.34 -6.30
C GLU A 57 -0.34 11.04 -5.56
N ILE A 58 -1.29 10.53 -4.78
CA ILE A 58 -1.17 9.24 -4.08
C ILE A 58 -0.89 8.12 -5.09
N GLU A 59 -1.65 8.05 -6.18
CA GLU A 59 -1.47 7.06 -7.22
C GLU A 59 -0.10 7.15 -7.91
N ALA A 60 0.33 8.37 -8.22
CA ALA A 60 1.66 8.61 -8.80
C ALA A 60 2.78 8.15 -7.86
N ILE A 61 2.67 8.44 -6.56
CA ILE A 61 3.64 8.00 -5.55
C ILE A 61 3.63 6.48 -5.41
N HIS A 62 2.47 5.84 -5.34
CA HIS A 62 2.37 4.38 -5.29
C HIS A 62 3.04 3.70 -6.48
N LYS A 63 2.84 4.25 -7.69
CA LYS A 63 3.53 3.76 -8.90
C LYS A 63 5.04 3.90 -8.81
N ARG A 64 5.53 5.00 -8.23
CA ARG A 64 6.98 5.20 -8.03
C ARG A 64 7.56 4.24 -7.00
N ILE A 65 6.83 3.99 -5.90
CA ILE A 65 7.21 3.01 -4.87
C ILE A 65 7.31 1.62 -5.47
N SER A 66 6.31 1.18 -6.25
CA SER A 66 6.32 -0.18 -6.83
C SER A 66 7.50 -0.39 -7.78
N LEU A 67 7.81 0.60 -8.64
CA LEU A 67 8.98 0.56 -9.52
C LEU A 67 10.30 0.46 -8.74
N GLN A 68 10.45 1.28 -7.70
CA GLN A 68 11.66 1.28 -6.88
C GLN A 68 11.82 0.00 -6.07
N GLN A 69 10.71 -0.58 -5.58
CA GLN A 69 10.73 -1.87 -4.90
C GLN A 69 11.20 -2.99 -5.82
N GLU A 70 10.78 -3.00 -7.09
CA GLU A 70 11.24 -3.99 -8.05
C GLU A 70 12.74 -3.86 -8.32
N ALA A 71 13.22 -2.64 -8.58
CA ALA A 71 14.65 -2.38 -8.75
C ALA A 71 15.45 -2.83 -7.50
N ARG A 72 14.94 -2.54 -6.30
CA ARG A 72 15.54 -2.97 -5.03
C ARG A 72 15.62 -4.49 -4.94
N ARG A 73 14.55 -5.22 -5.29
CA ARG A 73 14.53 -6.68 -5.31
C ARG A 73 15.63 -7.24 -6.23
N GLY A 74 15.74 -6.71 -7.44
CA GLY A 74 16.77 -7.12 -8.40
C GLY A 74 18.19 -6.93 -7.88
N VAL A 75 18.48 -5.77 -7.27
CA VAL A 75 19.81 -5.50 -6.67
C VAL A 75 20.09 -6.41 -5.46
N GLN A 76 19.11 -6.62 -4.60
CA GLN A 76 19.25 -7.51 -3.43
C GLN A 76 19.54 -8.96 -3.85
N ALA A 77 18.88 -9.46 -4.89
CA ALA A 77 19.16 -10.78 -5.45
C ALA A 77 20.63 -10.89 -5.91
N ARG A 78 21.14 -9.87 -6.62
CA ARG A 78 22.54 -9.81 -7.06
C ARG A 78 23.52 -9.78 -5.89
N ILE A 79 23.21 -9.04 -4.83
CA ILE A 79 24.03 -9.01 -3.60
C ILE A 79 24.07 -10.40 -2.97
N PHE A 80 22.92 -11.07 -2.82
CA PHE A 80 22.84 -12.41 -2.25
C PHE A 80 23.69 -13.40 -3.05
N THR A 81 23.55 -13.44 -4.38
CA THR A 81 24.34 -14.31 -5.25
C THR A 81 25.84 -14.02 -5.13
N ASN A 82 26.24 -12.74 -5.11
CA ASN A 82 27.65 -12.38 -4.95
C ASN A 82 28.20 -12.80 -3.57
N LYS A 83 27.47 -12.54 -2.48
CA LYS A 83 27.84 -12.99 -1.13
C LYS A 83 28.02 -14.51 -1.08
N ALA A 84 27.11 -15.26 -1.68
CA ALA A 84 27.21 -16.72 -1.76
C ALA A 84 28.46 -17.16 -2.56
N ARG A 85 28.82 -16.46 -3.63
CA ARG A 85 30.01 -16.75 -4.46
C ARG A 85 31.33 -16.48 -3.73
N ILE A 86 31.39 -15.41 -2.93
CA ILE A 86 32.60 -15.05 -2.17
C ILE A 86 32.62 -15.65 -0.77
N SER A 87 31.66 -16.51 -0.43
CA SER A 87 31.59 -17.13 0.90
C SER A 87 32.89 -17.91 1.18
N PRO A 88 33.55 -17.71 2.34
CA PRO A 88 34.82 -18.37 2.68
C PRO A 88 34.76 -19.89 2.56
N VAL A 89 33.60 -20.48 2.82
CA VAL A 89 33.35 -21.91 2.74
C VAL A 89 33.62 -22.51 1.35
N ARG A 90 33.53 -21.71 0.29
CA ARG A 90 33.86 -22.14 -1.09
C ARG A 90 35.36 -22.21 -1.35
N PHE A 91 36.17 -21.59 -0.49
CA PHE A 91 37.62 -21.52 -0.64
C PHE A 91 38.37 -22.35 0.41
N LEU A 92 37.67 -22.85 1.44
CA LEU A 92 38.28 -23.77 2.40
C LEU A 92 38.85 -25.00 1.67
N PRO A 93 40.11 -25.40 1.92
CA PRO A 93 40.65 -26.67 1.45
C PRO A 93 39.81 -27.85 1.93
N THR A 94 39.85 -28.96 1.19
CA THR A 94 39.07 -30.17 1.51
C THR A 94 39.42 -30.69 2.90
N GLU A 95 40.70 -30.67 3.28
CA GLU A 95 41.23 -31.15 4.55
C GLU A 95 40.65 -30.37 5.74
N ILE A 96 40.55 -29.04 5.59
CA ILE A 96 39.95 -28.17 6.62
C ILE A 96 38.46 -28.44 6.72
N LEU A 97 37.78 -28.63 5.60
CA LEU A 97 36.36 -28.94 5.58
C LEU A 97 36.06 -30.30 6.25
N GLN A 98 36.87 -31.32 5.97
CA GLN A 98 36.80 -32.63 6.62
C GLN A 98 37.05 -32.53 8.13
N HIS A 99 38.01 -31.70 8.55
CA HIS A 99 38.28 -31.47 9.96
C HIS A 99 37.07 -30.85 10.68
N ILE A 100 36.45 -29.84 10.06
CA ILE A 100 35.20 -29.23 10.56
C ILE A 100 34.09 -30.28 10.64
N PHE A 101 33.92 -31.11 9.60
CA PHE A 101 32.86 -32.12 9.56
C PHE A 101 33.00 -33.14 10.69
N LYS A 102 34.22 -33.62 10.95
CA LYS A 102 34.52 -34.53 12.06
C LYS A 102 34.21 -33.89 13.42
N ALA A 103 34.50 -32.59 13.58
CA ALA A 103 34.15 -31.85 14.79
C ALA A 103 32.64 -31.63 14.98
N CYS A 104 31.82 -31.82 13.94
CA CYS A 104 30.37 -31.73 14.02
C CYS A 104 29.69 -33.08 14.36
N LEU A 105 30.43 -34.18 14.44
CA LEU A 105 29.85 -35.47 14.82
C LEU A 105 29.38 -35.44 16.27
N PRO A 106 28.24 -36.09 16.59
CA PRO A 106 27.81 -36.25 17.97
C PRO A 106 28.84 -37.06 18.77
N ASN A 107 28.98 -36.77 20.06
CA ASN A 107 29.94 -37.45 20.96
C ASN A 107 29.52 -38.87 21.38
N ASP A 108 28.46 -39.40 20.77
CA ASP A 108 27.91 -40.71 21.12
C ASP A 108 28.73 -41.83 20.46
N GLN A 109 28.89 -42.96 21.16
CA GLN A 109 29.59 -44.14 20.62
C GLN A 109 28.92 -44.71 19.36
N TYR A 110 27.62 -44.48 19.19
CA TYR A 110 26.83 -44.95 18.06
C TYR A 110 26.02 -43.79 17.50
N ILE A 111 26.36 -43.38 16.28
CA ILE A 111 25.67 -42.31 15.57
C ILE A 111 24.40 -42.90 14.94
N ILE A 112 23.24 -42.47 15.41
CA ILE A 112 21.97 -42.78 14.76
C ILE A 112 21.78 -41.81 13.58
N PRO A 113 21.61 -42.29 12.34
CA PRO A 113 21.41 -41.41 11.20
C PRO A 113 20.14 -40.56 11.36
N HIS A 114 20.29 -39.24 11.35
CA HIS A 114 19.16 -38.31 11.42
C HIS A 114 19.39 -37.12 10.48
N THR A 115 18.35 -36.69 9.77
CA THR A 115 18.46 -35.63 8.75
C THR A 115 18.89 -34.28 9.31
N GLN A 116 18.71 -34.07 10.62
CA GLN A 116 19.09 -32.84 11.33
C GLN A 116 20.40 -32.97 12.13
N SER A 117 21.14 -34.08 12.01
CA SER A 117 22.47 -34.26 12.64
C SER A 117 23.53 -34.62 11.60
N ALA A 118 24.80 -34.38 11.94
CA ALA A 118 25.91 -34.87 11.12
C ALA A 118 25.95 -36.42 11.15
N PRO A 119 26.38 -37.07 10.05
CA PRO A 119 26.87 -36.46 8.81
C PRO A 119 25.78 -36.01 7.82
N LEU A 120 24.54 -36.50 7.95
CA LEU A 120 23.46 -36.29 6.96
C LEU A 120 23.06 -34.81 6.78
N LEU A 121 23.12 -34.01 7.84
CA LEU A 121 22.88 -32.57 7.75
C LEU A 121 23.91 -31.87 6.85
N LEU A 122 25.17 -32.31 6.88
CA LEU A 122 26.25 -31.71 6.10
C LEU A 122 26.02 -31.92 4.59
N CYS A 123 25.50 -33.09 4.21
CA CYS A 123 25.14 -33.44 2.83
C CYS A 123 23.98 -32.61 2.23
N GLN A 124 23.25 -31.86 3.05
CA GLN A 124 22.12 -31.04 2.62
C GLN A 124 22.48 -29.57 2.35
N ILE A 125 23.68 -29.13 2.74
CA ILE A 125 24.07 -27.71 2.69
C ILE A 125 24.37 -27.26 1.25
N CYS A 126 25.26 -27.96 0.56
CA CYS A 126 25.54 -27.72 -0.86
C CYS A 126 26.22 -28.93 -1.51
N GLN A 127 26.30 -28.95 -2.84
CA GLN A 127 26.92 -30.05 -3.58
C GLN A 127 28.35 -30.35 -3.12
N ARG A 128 29.19 -29.31 -2.98
CA ARG A 128 30.59 -29.47 -2.52
C ARG A 128 30.69 -30.12 -1.14
N TRP A 129 29.80 -29.76 -0.22
CA TRP A 129 29.81 -30.34 1.13
C TRP A 129 29.41 -31.80 1.10
N ARG A 130 28.40 -32.14 0.29
CA ARG A 130 28.00 -33.53 0.05
C ARG A 130 29.15 -34.34 -0.54
N ASP A 131 29.78 -33.86 -1.60
CA ASP A 131 30.89 -34.56 -2.26
C ASP A 131 32.04 -34.84 -1.27
N VAL A 132 32.38 -33.86 -0.43
CA VAL A 132 33.42 -34.04 0.59
C VAL A 132 32.98 -34.99 1.70
N ALA A 133 31.73 -34.90 2.17
CA ALA A 133 31.23 -35.77 3.23
C ALA A 133 31.12 -37.24 2.78
N GLU A 134 30.67 -37.49 1.55
CA GLU A 134 30.64 -38.83 0.95
C GLU A 134 32.04 -39.38 0.70
N ALA A 135 33.00 -38.52 0.33
CA ALA A 135 34.41 -38.90 0.14
C ALA A 135 35.22 -39.01 1.44
N THR A 136 34.60 -38.83 2.62
CA THR A 136 35.25 -38.93 3.93
C THR A 136 34.70 -40.12 4.71
N PRO A 137 35.33 -41.30 4.61
CA PRO A 137 34.84 -42.53 5.25
C PRO A 137 34.69 -42.40 6.76
N GLU A 138 35.49 -41.58 7.44
CA GLU A 138 35.44 -41.45 8.91
C GLU A 138 34.17 -40.75 9.44
N LEU A 139 33.30 -40.27 8.56
CA LEU A 139 32.01 -39.68 8.95
C LEU A 139 30.87 -40.71 9.06
N TRP A 140 31.07 -41.94 8.59
CA TRP A 140 30.06 -43.00 8.46
C TRP A 140 30.41 -44.21 9.33
#